data_AF-A0A370EIJ2-F1
#
_entry.id   AF-A0A370EIJ2-F1
#
_cell.length_a   1.000
_cell.length_b   1.000
_cell.length_c   1.000
_cell.angle_alpha   90.00
_cell.angle_beta   90.00
_cell.angle_gamma   90.00
#
_symmetry.space_group_name_H-M   'P 1'
#
loop_
_entity.id
_entity.type
_entity.pdbx_description
1 polymer ?
#
loop_
_entity_poly.entity_id
_entity_poly.type
_entity_poly.pdbx_seq_one_letter_code
_entity_poly.pdbx_strand_id
1 'polypeptide(L)'
;MKKIYLLFLLFLSATVSAQNEKLSSASEFIDRSSFIQINLDENESAVFKSGWNETVQFYPAEIIDLKQNTKMYGLNVTAEYLVTQQNADNFRVKEDAWIGIEEIGDMVVWLEEYVIPNLNNTTGKKKTVKYIFNSNELTLKFEIYDNKQVFSVQLNNSMFPDKYFWTEARVKEIPKVLETLRYLLTKA
;
A
#
# COMPACT_ATOMS: atom_id res chain seq x y z
N MET A 1 -51.56 1.44 15.31
CA MET A 1 -50.85 1.21 14.03
C MET A 1 -49.86 2.32 13.66
N LYS A 2 -50.20 3.62 13.76
CA LYS A 2 -49.28 4.74 13.43
C LYS A 2 -47.93 4.75 14.17
N LYS A 3 -47.86 4.27 15.42
CA LYS A 3 -46.61 4.22 16.21
C LYS A 3 -45.62 3.12 15.77
N ILE A 4 -46.10 2.07 15.10
CA ILE A 4 -45.26 0.96 14.61
C ILE A 4 -44.50 1.39 13.34
N TYR A 5 -45.14 2.19 12.48
CA TYR A 5 -44.48 2.76 11.30
C TYR A 5 -43.36 3.75 11.67
N LEU A 6 -43.49 4.46 12.79
CA LEU A 6 -42.45 5.37 13.27
C LEU A 6 -41.22 4.62 13.78
N LEU A 7 -41.41 3.46 14.43
CA LEU A 7 -40.31 2.60 14.88
C LEU A 7 -39.57 1.96 13.71
N PHE A 8 -40.29 1.58 12.64
CA PHE A 8 -39.70 1.00 11.44
C PHE A 8 -38.86 2.03 10.65
N LEU A 9 -39.25 3.30 10.65
CA LEU A 9 -38.51 4.40 10.03
C LEU A 9 -37.19 4.74 10.75
N LEU A 10 -37.12 4.58 12.08
CA LEU A 10 -35.90 4.78 12.87
C LEU A 10 -34.88 3.64 12.72
N PHE A 11 -35.34 2.42 12.37
CA PHE A 11 -34.43 1.31 12.07
C PHE A 11 -33.81 1.41 10.67
N LEU A 12 -34.47 2.09 9.72
CA LEU A 12 -33.95 2.26 8.36
C LEU A 12 -32.76 3.25 8.27
N SER A 13 -32.66 4.20 9.21
CA SER A 13 -31.55 5.16 9.25
C SER A 13 -30.25 4.57 9.83
N ALA A 14 -30.28 3.37 10.41
CA ALA A 14 -29.12 2.74 11.03
C ALA A 14 -28.32 1.82 10.09
N THR A 15 -28.72 1.68 8.82
CA THR A 15 -28.08 0.73 7.88
C THR A 15 -27.34 1.38 6.72
N VAL A 16 -27.10 2.69 6.74
CA VAL A 16 -26.14 3.33 5.82
C VAL A 16 -24.76 3.34 6.48
N SER A 17 -24.22 2.16 6.75
CA SER A 17 -22.77 2.00 6.72
C SER A 17 -22.41 1.96 5.25
N ALA A 18 -22.26 3.14 4.62
CA ALA A 18 -21.40 3.21 3.46
C ALA A 18 -20.08 2.55 3.90
N GLN A 19 -19.60 1.57 3.14
CA GLN A 19 -18.22 1.11 3.26
C GLN A 19 -17.36 2.30 2.83
N ASN A 20 -17.18 3.27 3.73
CA ASN A 20 -16.16 4.28 3.53
C ASN A 20 -14.86 3.49 3.47
N GLU A 21 -14.20 3.56 2.32
CA GLU A 21 -12.82 3.09 2.18
C GLU A 21 -12.06 3.65 3.38
N LYS A 22 -11.49 2.74 4.18
CA LYS A 22 -10.74 3.16 5.35
C LYS A 22 -9.42 3.72 4.84
N LEU A 23 -9.36 5.04 4.71
CA LEU A 23 -8.17 5.75 4.28
C LEU A 23 -7.13 5.74 5.40
N SER A 24 -5.85 5.85 5.04
CA SER A 24 -4.80 6.12 6.03
C SER A 24 -4.88 7.58 6.50
N SER A 25 -4.22 7.89 7.62
CA SER A 25 -4.13 9.29 8.08
C SER A 25 -3.47 10.22 7.06
N ALA A 26 -2.56 9.70 6.21
CA ALA A 26 -1.89 10.46 5.16
C ALA A 26 -2.84 10.82 4.02
N SER A 27 -3.64 9.85 3.56
CA SER A 27 -4.69 10.12 2.56
C SER A 27 -5.75 11.07 3.11
N GLU A 28 -6.20 10.86 4.35
CA GLU A 28 -7.15 11.78 5.01
C GLU A 28 -6.58 13.20 5.17
N PHE A 29 -5.25 13.33 5.36
CA PHE A 29 -4.58 14.63 5.41
C PHE A 29 -4.58 15.30 4.03
N ILE A 30 -4.27 14.55 2.98
CA ILE A 30 -4.29 15.04 1.61
C ILE A 30 -5.71 15.48 1.21
N ASP A 31 -6.71 14.63 1.45
CA ASP A 31 -8.08 14.84 0.99
C ASP A 31 -8.77 16.05 1.65
N ARG A 32 -8.47 16.32 2.94
CA ARG A 32 -9.06 17.46 3.65
C ARG A 32 -8.40 18.80 3.31
N SER A 33 -7.19 18.78 2.79
CA SER A 33 -6.40 19.99 2.54
C SER A 33 -6.75 20.62 1.19
N SER A 34 -7.00 21.93 1.19
CA SER A 34 -7.38 22.64 -0.06
C SER A 34 -6.20 22.85 -1.01
N PHE A 35 -4.98 23.01 -0.48
CA PHE A 35 -3.74 23.16 -1.24
C PHE A 35 -2.64 22.41 -0.50
N ILE A 36 -1.99 21.48 -1.20
CA ILE A 36 -0.94 20.64 -0.62
C ILE A 36 0.39 20.86 -1.33
N GLN A 37 1.47 20.74 -0.58
CA GLN A 37 2.81 20.48 -1.13
C GLN A 37 3.26 19.11 -0.65
N ILE A 38 3.76 18.29 -1.58
CA ILE A 38 4.33 16.97 -1.28
C ILE A 38 5.79 16.99 -1.70
N ASN A 39 6.68 16.71 -0.75
CA ASN A 39 8.11 16.53 -1.00
C ASN A 39 8.42 15.04 -0.87
N LEU A 40 8.81 14.40 -1.97
CA LEU A 40 9.27 13.00 -1.99
C LEU A 40 10.79 12.93 -1.90
N ASP A 41 11.32 12.07 -1.05
CA ASP A 41 12.76 11.83 -0.95
C ASP A 41 13.19 10.68 -1.87
N GLU A 42 13.58 11.01 -3.10
CA GLU A 42 14.01 10.02 -4.09
C GLU A 42 15.34 9.34 -3.71
N ASN A 43 16.21 10.00 -2.93
CA ASN A 43 17.51 9.45 -2.56
C ASN A 43 17.39 8.28 -1.58
N GLU A 44 16.33 8.27 -0.80
CA GLU A 44 16.05 7.29 0.25
C GLU A 44 14.93 6.32 -0.16
N SER A 45 14.65 6.23 -1.47
CA SER A 45 13.58 5.42 -2.03
C SER A 45 13.97 3.97 -2.32
N ALA A 46 12.99 3.08 -2.27
CA ALA A 46 13.13 1.70 -2.73
C ALA A 46 12.35 1.49 -4.03
N VAL A 47 12.98 0.94 -5.06
CA VAL A 47 12.39 0.76 -6.39
C VAL A 47 12.46 -0.69 -6.83
N PHE A 48 11.32 -1.26 -7.18
CA PHE A 48 11.22 -2.59 -7.78
C PHE A 48 10.72 -2.48 -9.22
N LYS A 49 11.27 -3.34 -10.07
CA LYS A 49 10.82 -3.53 -11.45
C LYS A 49 10.46 -5.00 -11.65
N SER A 50 9.29 -5.26 -12.25
CA SER A 50 8.89 -6.59 -12.66
C SER A 50 9.57 -6.96 -13.98
N GLY A 51 9.46 -8.23 -14.39
CA GLY A 51 9.94 -8.67 -15.71
C GLY A 51 9.17 -8.09 -16.89
N TRP A 52 8.04 -7.42 -16.63
CA TRP A 52 7.12 -6.87 -17.64
C TRP A 52 7.13 -5.33 -17.67
N ASN A 53 8.21 -4.71 -17.19
CA ASN A 53 8.37 -3.26 -17.06
C ASN A 53 7.29 -2.58 -16.20
N GLU A 54 6.67 -3.31 -15.27
CA GLU A 54 5.85 -2.72 -14.20
C GLU A 54 6.79 -2.30 -13.08
N THR A 55 6.41 -1.29 -12.31
CA THR A 55 7.23 -0.80 -11.19
C THR A 55 6.41 -0.59 -9.94
N VAL A 56 7.06 -0.73 -8.79
CA VAL A 56 6.55 -0.20 -7.54
C VAL A 56 7.68 0.52 -6.81
N GLN A 57 7.37 1.69 -6.28
CA GLN A 57 8.34 2.62 -5.73
C GLN A 57 7.85 3.11 -4.37
N PHE A 58 8.73 3.09 -3.38
CA PHE A 58 8.45 3.48 -2.00
C PHE A 58 9.23 4.75 -1.69
N TYR A 59 8.53 5.84 -1.38
CA TYR A 59 9.13 7.15 -1.13
C TYR A 59 8.76 7.65 0.27
N PRO A 60 9.74 8.03 1.11
CA PRO A 60 9.49 8.89 2.25
C PRO A 60 8.90 10.22 1.76
N ALA A 61 7.80 10.66 2.35
CA ALA A 61 7.08 11.85 1.95
C ALA A 61 6.89 12.81 3.12
N GLU A 62 7.17 14.09 2.89
CA GLU A 62 6.71 15.19 3.72
C GLU A 62 5.50 15.84 3.03
N ILE A 63 4.35 15.81 3.69
CA ILE A 63 3.07 16.32 3.19
C ILE A 63 2.71 17.57 3.98
N ILE A 64 2.54 18.70 3.30
CA ILE A 64 2.32 20.02 3.91
C ILE A 64 0.98 20.58 3.45
N ASP A 65 0.10 20.90 4.40
CA ASP A 65 -1.08 21.72 4.15
C ASP A 65 -0.64 23.19 4.11
N LEU A 66 -0.66 23.79 2.92
CA LEU A 66 -0.19 25.17 2.71
C LEU A 66 -1.12 26.22 3.33
N LYS A 67 -2.40 25.89 3.51
CA LYS A 67 -3.41 26.80 4.08
C LYS A 67 -3.32 26.81 5.60
N GLN A 68 -3.19 25.64 6.21
CA GLN A 68 -3.09 25.49 7.66
C GLN A 68 -1.65 25.62 8.18
N ASN A 69 -0.66 25.58 7.29
CA ASN A 69 0.76 25.57 7.61
C ASN A 69 1.11 24.43 8.60
N THR A 70 0.49 23.28 8.40
CA THR A 70 0.75 22.04 9.15
C THR A 70 1.40 21.02 8.22
N LYS A 71 2.14 20.08 8.79
CA LYS A 71 2.80 19.03 8.02
C LYS A 71 2.71 17.69 8.71
N MET A 72 2.82 16.63 7.94
CA MET A 72 3.03 15.27 8.43
C MET A 72 4.03 14.52 7.55
N TYR A 73 4.62 13.47 8.12
CA TYR A 73 5.43 12.51 7.39
C TYR A 73 4.62 11.25 7.11
N GLY A 74 4.85 10.65 5.95
CA GLY A 74 4.21 9.42 5.53
C GLY A 74 5.02 8.72 4.45
N LEU A 75 4.49 7.61 3.96
CA LEU A 75 5.07 6.85 2.86
C LEU A 75 4.17 7.01 1.64
N ASN A 76 4.75 7.35 0.49
CA ASN A 76 4.10 7.22 -0.80
C ASN A 76 4.53 5.90 -1.45
N VAL A 77 3.56 5.13 -1.93
CA VAL A 77 3.78 3.93 -2.74
C VAL A 77 3.18 4.15 -4.10
N THR A 78 4.04 4.39 -5.08
CA THR A 78 3.67 4.52 -6.48
C THR A 78 3.73 3.15 -7.14
N ALA A 79 2.63 2.67 -7.72
CA ALA A 79 2.59 1.49 -8.57
C ALA A 79 2.34 1.89 -10.04
N GLU A 80 3.12 1.34 -10.95
CA GLU A 80 2.91 1.48 -12.39
C GLU A 80 2.77 0.11 -13.04
N TYR A 81 1.64 -0.16 -13.68
CA TYR A 81 1.36 -1.46 -14.30
C TYR A 81 0.69 -1.32 -15.68
N LEU A 82 0.73 -2.43 -16.42
CA LEU A 82 0.11 -2.53 -17.74
C LEU A 82 -1.34 -2.99 -17.61
N VAL A 83 -2.24 -2.17 -18.15
CA VAL A 83 -3.67 -2.48 -18.24
C VAL A 83 -4.01 -2.83 -19.68
N THR A 84 -4.73 -3.94 -19.82
CA THR A 84 -5.31 -4.39 -21.09
C THR A 84 -6.82 -4.29 -20.95
N GLN A 85 -7.45 -3.50 -21.81
CA GLN A 85 -8.91 -3.52 -21.97
C GLN A 85 -9.27 -4.37 -23.19
N GLN A 86 -10.43 -5.02 -23.17
CA GLN A 86 -10.89 -5.80 -24.32
C GLN A 86 -10.97 -4.91 -25.57
N ASN A 87 -10.30 -5.33 -26.64
CA ASN A 87 -10.23 -4.64 -27.93
C ASN A 87 -9.52 -3.27 -27.93
N ALA A 88 -8.66 -3.00 -26.95
CA ALA A 88 -7.83 -1.79 -26.91
C ALA A 88 -6.34 -2.14 -26.79
N ASP A 89 -5.49 -1.20 -27.20
CA ASP A 89 -4.05 -1.28 -26.97
C ASP A 89 -3.74 -1.26 -25.47
N ASN A 90 -2.65 -1.93 -25.08
CA ASN A 90 -2.15 -1.88 -23.72
C ASN A 90 -1.74 -0.45 -23.36
N PHE A 91 -2.18 0.04 -22.21
CA PHE A 91 -1.77 1.33 -21.67
C PHE A 91 -1.18 1.18 -20.28
N ARG A 92 -0.34 2.15 -19.90
CA ARG A 92 0.29 2.22 -18.58
C ARG A 92 -0.57 3.07 -17.66
N VAL A 93 -0.82 2.56 -16.47
CA VAL A 93 -1.48 3.29 -15.39
C VAL A 93 -0.46 3.47 -14.28
N LYS A 94 -0.47 4.66 -13.69
CA LYS A 94 0.27 4.99 -12.47
C LYS A 94 -0.75 5.31 -11.38
N GLU A 95 -0.62 4.68 -10.23
CA GLU A 95 -1.43 4.94 -9.04
C GLU A 95 -0.53 5.13 -7.82
N ASP A 96 -1.04 5.89 -6.86
CA ASP A 96 -0.38 6.21 -5.62
C ASP A 96 -1.22 5.76 -4.43
N ALA A 97 -0.57 5.16 -3.45
CA ALA A 97 -1.12 4.95 -2.11
C ALA A 97 -0.31 5.77 -1.10
N TRP A 98 -0.98 6.39 -0.15
CA TRP A 98 -0.36 7.20 0.90
C TRP A 98 -0.56 6.51 2.23
N ILE A 99 0.50 6.24 2.98
CA ILE A 99 0.44 5.48 4.23
C ILE A 99 0.91 6.37 5.36
N GLY A 100 0.11 6.45 6.41
CA GLY A 100 0.42 7.21 7.63
C GLY A 100 1.52 6.54 8.45
N ILE A 101 2.28 7.35 9.19
CA ILE A 101 3.42 6.89 9.99
C ILE A 101 3.05 5.82 11.03
N GLU A 102 1.81 5.86 11.51
CA GLU A 102 1.25 4.92 12.49
C GLU A 102 1.20 3.47 11.98
N GLU A 103 1.11 3.27 10.67
CA GLU A 103 1.11 1.93 10.05
C GLU A 103 2.53 1.46 9.67
N ILE A 104 3.51 2.38 9.64
CA ILE A 104 4.89 2.09 9.23
C ILE A 104 5.63 1.24 10.26
N GLY A 105 5.37 1.46 11.56
CA GLY A 105 6.01 0.68 12.63
C GLY A 105 5.71 -0.81 12.51
N ASP A 106 4.45 -1.18 12.27
CA ASP A 106 4.03 -2.58 12.10
C ASP A 106 4.59 -3.17 10.80
N MET A 107 4.69 -2.36 9.73
CA MET A 107 5.32 -2.78 8.47
C MET A 107 6.81 -3.08 8.65
N VAL A 108 7.52 -2.26 9.43
CA VAL A 108 8.92 -2.48 9.80
C VAL A 108 9.08 -3.78 10.56
N VAL A 109 8.28 -4.03 11.60
CA VAL A 109 8.29 -5.29 12.36
C VAL A 109 8.02 -6.49 11.44
N TRP A 110 7.02 -6.38 10.56
CA TRP A 110 6.71 -7.44 9.60
C TRP A 110 7.90 -7.78 8.69
N LEU A 111 8.58 -6.75 8.16
CA LEU A 111 9.77 -6.94 7.33
C LEU A 111 10.94 -7.54 8.12
N GLU A 112 11.25 -6.97 9.29
CA GLU A 112 12.42 -7.33 10.11
C GLU A 112 12.33 -8.73 10.71
N GLU A 113 11.19 -9.07 11.28
CA GLU A 113 11.04 -10.29 12.07
C GLU A 113 10.57 -11.48 11.23
N TYR A 114 9.80 -11.22 10.15
CA TYR A 114 9.11 -12.29 9.42
C TYR A 114 9.57 -12.42 7.97
N VAL A 115 9.81 -11.33 7.24
CA VAL A 115 10.14 -11.43 5.80
C VAL A 115 11.64 -11.60 5.58
N ILE A 116 12.45 -10.66 6.04
CA ILE A 116 13.90 -10.61 5.79
C ILE A 116 14.63 -11.87 6.28
N PRO A 117 14.34 -12.41 7.48
CA PRO A 117 14.97 -13.65 7.95
C PRO A 117 14.65 -14.86 7.06
N ASN A 118 13.56 -14.80 6.29
CA ASN A 118 13.08 -15.89 5.44
C ASN A 118 13.45 -15.72 3.96
N LEU A 119 14.22 -14.69 3.58
CA LEU A 119 14.68 -14.45 2.20
C LEU A 119 15.58 -15.54 1.62
N ASN A 120 16.17 -16.40 2.45
CA ASN A 120 16.98 -17.54 1.99
C ASN A 120 16.30 -18.89 2.20
N ASN A 121 15.06 -18.89 2.71
CA ASN A 121 14.35 -20.11 3.05
C ASN A 121 13.68 -20.73 1.82
N THR A 122 13.55 -22.06 1.87
CA THR A 122 12.80 -22.87 0.91
C THR A 122 11.76 -23.67 1.68
N THR A 123 10.62 -23.94 1.06
CA THR A 123 9.50 -24.64 1.73
C THR A 123 9.53 -26.15 1.50
N GLY A 124 10.42 -26.63 0.61
CA GLY A 124 10.43 -28.00 0.13
C GLY A 124 9.25 -28.28 -0.81
N LYS A 125 9.19 -29.50 -1.36
CA LYS A 125 8.21 -29.85 -2.42
C LYS A 125 6.76 -29.67 -1.94
N LYS A 126 5.94 -29.01 -2.76
CA LYS A 126 4.47 -28.86 -2.61
C LYS A 126 4.03 -28.13 -1.33
N LYS A 127 4.80 -27.15 -0.88
CA LYS A 127 4.41 -26.27 0.23
C LYS A 127 4.56 -24.81 -0.15
N THR A 128 3.59 -24.00 0.27
CA THR A 128 3.64 -22.54 0.16
C THR A 128 3.60 -21.94 1.55
N VAL A 129 4.53 -21.04 1.85
CA VAL A 129 4.47 -20.19 3.05
C VAL A 129 4.18 -18.78 2.57
N LYS A 130 3.23 -18.10 3.20
CA LYS A 130 2.84 -16.73 2.87
C LYS A 130 2.95 -15.86 4.11
N TYR A 131 3.64 -14.75 3.97
CA TYR A 131 3.64 -13.64 4.91
C TYR A 131 2.83 -12.53 4.27
N ILE A 132 1.82 -12.03 4.97
CA ILE A 132 0.90 -11.02 4.44
C ILE A 132 0.81 -9.89 5.47
N PHE A 133 1.05 -8.67 5.00
CA PHE A 133 0.82 -7.45 5.76
C PHE A 133 -0.30 -6.65 5.09
N ASN A 134 -1.31 -6.29 5.87
CA ASN A 134 -2.43 -5.47 5.41
C ASN A 134 -2.37 -4.12 6.14
N SER A 135 -2.35 -3.05 5.37
CA SER A 135 -2.62 -1.69 5.85
C SER A 135 -3.97 -1.22 5.31
N ASN A 136 -4.36 0.00 5.64
CA ASN A 136 -5.54 0.65 5.05
C ASN A 136 -5.41 0.79 3.51
N GLU A 137 -4.21 1.09 3.01
CA GLU A 137 -4.02 1.57 1.63
C GLU A 137 -3.28 0.58 0.72
N LEU A 138 -2.54 -0.35 1.31
CA LEU A 138 -1.83 -1.40 0.57
C LEU A 138 -1.83 -2.74 1.29
N THR A 139 -1.61 -3.78 0.49
CA THR A 139 -1.35 -5.15 0.95
C THR A 139 0.01 -5.60 0.39
N LEU A 140 0.91 -6.01 1.29
CA LEU A 140 2.20 -6.64 0.93
C LEU A 140 2.11 -8.15 1.12
N LYS A 141 2.70 -8.90 0.18
CA LYS A 141 2.80 -10.35 0.28
C LYS A 141 4.23 -10.78 -0.01
N PHE A 142 4.77 -11.63 0.85
CA PHE A 142 5.99 -12.38 0.58
C PHE A 142 5.65 -13.87 0.62
N GLU A 143 5.84 -14.54 -0.50
CA GLU A 143 5.45 -15.94 -0.68
C GLU A 143 6.67 -16.78 -1.03
N ILE A 144 6.80 -17.95 -0.40
CA ILE A 144 7.83 -18.93 -0.70
C ILE A 144 7.13 -20.19 -1.20
N TYR A 145 7.45 -20.65 -2.41
CA TYR A 145 6.91 -21.89 -2.99
C TYR A 145 8.04 -22.71 -3.63
N ASP A 146 8.16 -23.97 -3.22
CA ASP A 146 9.28 -24.86 -3.57
C ASP A 146 10.64 -24.18 -3.30
N ASN A 147 11.28 -23.64 -4.34
CA ASN A 147 12.55 -22.89 -4.31
C ASN A 147 12.43 -21.47 -4.83
N LYS A 148 11.20 -21.00 -5.07
CA LYS A 148 10.88 -19.66 -5.58
C LYS A 148 10.34 -18.79 -4.48
N GLN A 149 10.57 -17.49 -4.64
CA GLN A 149 10.04 -16.47 -3.77
C GLN A 149 9.40 -15.39 -4.61
N VAL A 150 8.28 -14.86 -4.14
CA VAL A 150 7.53 -13.79 -4.81
C VAL A 150 7.29 -12.68 -3.79
N PHE A 151 7.59 -11.45 -4.20
CA PHE A 151 7.15 -10.26 -3.48
C PHE A 151 6.06 -9.56 -4.29
N SER A 152 4.93 -9.27 -3.65
CA SER A 152 3.78 -8.63 -4.29
C SER A 152 3.31 -7.41 -3.51
N VAL A 153 2.89 -6.39 -4.24
CA VAL A 153 2.33 -5.15 -3.71
C VAL A 153 1.02 -4.86 -4.42
N GLN A 154 -0.06 -4.79 -3.64
CA GLN A 154 -1.40 -4.47 -4.11
C GLN A 154 -1.86 -3.18 -3.44
N LEU A 155 -2.35 -2.22 -4.22
CA LEU A 155 -3.01 -1.02 -3.69
C LEU A 155 -4.47 -1.38 -3.39
N ASN A 156 -4.94 -1.11 -2.18
CA ASN A 156 -6.27 -1.55 -1.73
C ASN A 156 -7.39 -0.76 -2.39
N ASN A 157 -7.18 0.54 -2.60
CA ASN A 157 -8.14 1.48 -3.17
C ASN A 157 -7.82 1.78 -4.66
N SER A 158 -7.33 0.77 -5.39
CA SER A 158 -6.99 0.88 -6.82
C SER A 158 -8.24 0.95 -7.70
N MET A 159 -8.20 1.77 -8.75
CA MET A 159 -9.19 1.74 -9.83
C MET A 159 -9.15 0.42 -10.63
N PHE A 160 -8.09 -0.36 -10.48
CA PHE A 160 -7.86 -1.64 -11.13
C PHE A 160 -7.60 -2.73 -10.06
N PRO A 161 -8.63 -3.16 -9.30
CA PRO A 161 -8.46 -4.02 -8.12
C PRO A 161 -7.84 -5.40 -8.43
N ASP A 162 -7.93 -5.85 -9.69
CA ASP A 162 -7.32 -7.10 -10.16
C ASP A 162 -5.83 -6.95 -10.52
N LYS A 163 -5.29 -5.72 -10.48
CA LYS A 163 -3.90 -5.39 -10.81
C LYS A 163 -3.08 -5.21 -9.53
N TYR A 164 -1.91 -5.82 -9.54
CA TYR A 164 -0.93 -5.71 -8.48
C TYR A 164 0.46 -5.94 -9.04
N PHE A 165 1.45 -5.30 -8.43
CA PHE A 165 2.85 -5.53 -8.74
C PHE A 165 3.30 -6.87 -8.14
N TRP A 166 4.12 -7.63 -8.86
CA TRP A 166 4.86 -8.75 -8.27
C TRP A 166 6.22 -8.97 -8.94
N THR A 167 7.15 -9.59 -8.22
CA THR A 167 8.48 -9.94 -8.73
C THR A 167 9.05 -11.19 -8.06
N GLU A 168 9.67 -12.06 -8.86
CA GLU A 168 10.56 -13.13 -8.38
C GLU A 168 12.03 -12.67 -8.37
N ALA A 169 12.40 -11.77 -9.28
CA ALA A 169 13.80 -11.44 -9.58
C ALA A 169 14.44 -10.47 -8.57
N ARG A 170 13.62 -9.61 -7.94
CA ARG A 170 14.08 -8.51 -7.09
C ARG A 170 13.76 -8.72 -5.62
N VAL A 171 13.33 -9.91 -5.22
CA VAL A 171 12.97 -10.25 -3.84
C VAL A 171 14.10 -9.96 -2.84
N LYS A 172 15.35 -10.17 -3.25
CA LYS A 172 16.52 -9.88 -2.40
C LYS A 172 16.74 -8.39 -2.12
N GLU A 173 15.99 -7.50 -2.78
CA GLU A 173 16.02 -6.06 -2.56
C GLU A 173 15.00 -5.59 -1.52
N ILE A 174 14.16 -6.48 -0.97
CA ILE A 174 13.23 -6.16 0.15
C ILE A 174 13.91 -5.41 1.31
N PRO A 175 15.16 -5.71 1.72
CA PRO A 175 15.84 -4.92 2.76
C PRO A 175 15.93 -3.42 2.47
N LYS A 176 15.93 -2.99 1.20
CA LYS A 176 15.90 -1.56 0.84
C LYS A 176 14.58 -0.90 1.22
N VAL A 177 13.45 -1.62 1.15
CA VAL A 177 12.17 -1.11 1.66
C VAL A 177 12.31 -0.83 3.14
N LEU A 178 12.89 -1.77 3.90
CA LEU A 178 13.11 -1.57 5.32
C LEU A 178 13.99 -0.35 5.61
N GLU A 179 15.05 -0.13 4.84
CA GLU A 179 15.91 1.07 4.95
C GLU A 179 15.10 2.36 4.73
N THR A 180 14.29 2.41 3.68
CA THR A 180 13.36 3.53 3.40
C THR A 180 12.40 3.79 4.56
N LEU A 181 11.78 2.76 5.11
CA LEU A 181 10.84 2.89 6.23
C LEU A 181 11.53 3.37 7.51
N ARG A 182 12.72 2.84 7.81
CA ARG A 182 13.52 3.28 8.96
C ARG A 182 13.94 4.73 8.80
N TYR A 183 14.39 5.14 7.61
CA TYR A 183 14.70 6.54 7.33
C TYR A 183 13.49 7.44 7.61
N LEU A 184 12.32 7.07 7.08
CA LEU A 184 11.07 7.81 7.33
C LEU A 184 10.77 7.94 8.84
N LEU A 185 10.91 6.86 9.61
CA LEU A 185 10.71 6.89 11.07
C LEU A 185 11.68 7.83 11.81
N THR A 186 12.86 8.13 11.26
CA THR A 186 13.77 9.11 11.88
C THR A 186 13.37 10.56 11.64
N LYS A 187 12.43 10.82 10.71
CA LYS A 187 11.94 12.16 10.40
C LYS A 187 10.68 12.55 11.18
N ALA A 188 9.90 11.55 11.59
CA ALA A 188 8.63 11.70 12.27
C ALA A 188 8.74 12.20 13.71
#